data_AF-A0A962ICK0-F1
#
_entry.id   AF-A0A962ICK0-F1
#
_cell.length_a   1.000
_cell.length_b   1.000
_cell.length_c   1.000
_cell.angle_alpha   90.00
_cell.angle_beta   90.00
_cell.angle_gamma   90.00
#
_symmetry.space_group_name_H-M   'P 1'
#
loop_
_entity.id
_entity.type
_entity.pdbx_description
1 polymer ?
#
loop_
_entity_poly.entity_id
_entity_poly.type
_entity_poly.pdbx_seq_one_letter_code
_entity_poly.pdbx_strand_id
1 'polypeptide(L)'
;MLKLLSFLFKTIVPLVILAGGYLGYQYLMATGPEPERRPPVDRTPVVEVQQVDLQDYTAVIDASGVVKARTQTSLVTEVAGRVLEISPNFRPGGYVSDSEVLVRLDDTNYQDAIRIAKANILANEAALEQLDQEERNVYANMQLARTSLETVQKNLQVAQANMNNVRRKQAPIQKNADLIRRNLNLVRQNMDITRKNLELAKRDLGSLSQEDMRLARSDLELARRNLGLAQKEMNRIRELGQRRLIPLNQVDAQEQVVLQQQQSVSQKQLAISQKQQSVSQKQQQILQLEQSLVQQQQALVQQEQQLAQQDTSEASQDQSVLSQQQSILQQEQAVNQQQQNVTSLRGQLATFASRRKSLQASNDLTRTQLLQQQRNLERTEIRAPYAGRVLEQHVDVGQYLSPNANLGVLYAIDYVEVDLPLTLEQYALLDIPEAFRGDTPDLSQFPKV
;
A
#
# COMPACT_ATOMS: atom_id res chain seq x y z
N MET A 1 -27.22 50.98 -174.37
CA MET A 1 -26.97 52.31 -173.78
C MET A 1 -27.06 52.18 -172.24
N LEU A 2 -26.07 51.49 -171.66
CA LEU A 2 -26.15 50.84 -170.34
C LEU A 2 -25.36 51.58 -169.24
N LYS A 3 -25.07 52.88 -169.41
CA LYS A 3 -24.27 53.68 -168.43
C LYS A 3 -25.04 54.84 -167.76
N LEU A 4 -26.29 55.13 -168.14
CA LEU A 4 -27.10 56.17 -167.47
C LEU A 4 -27.97 55.63 -166.32
N LEU A 5 -28.28 54.32 -166.32
CA LEU A 5 -29.23 53.70 -165.36
C LEU A 5 -28.63 53.45 -163.97
N SER A 6 -27.31 53.32 -163.82
CA SER A 6 -26.69 53.04 -162.51
C SER A 6 -26.38 54.28 -161.67
N PHE A 7 -26.29 55.46 -162.30
CA PHE A 7 -25.99 56.72 -161.59
C PHE A 7 -27.24 57.32 -160.93
N LEU A 8 -28.42 57.16 -161.55
CA LEU A 8 -29.69 57.68 -161.01
C LEU A 8 -30.15 56.94 -159.74
N PHE A 9 -29.82 55.65 -159.60
CA PHE A 9 -30.30 54.83 -158.48
C PHE A 9 -29.49 55.04 -157.18
N LYS A 10 -28.21 55.42 -157.26
CA LYS A 10 -27.34 55.59 -156.08
C LYS A 10 -27.57 56.90 -155.31
N THR A 11 -28.08 57.95 -155.94
CA THR A 11 -28.31 59.26 -155.30
C THR A 11 -29.75 59.47 -154.84
N ILE A 12 -30.75 58.85 -155.50
CA ILE A 12 -32.17 59.09 -155.18
C ILE A 12 -32.62 58.29 -153.95
N VAL A 13 -32.15 57.06 -153.77
CA VAL A 13 -32.62 56.17 -152.68
C VAL A 13 -32.29 56.69 -151.26
N PRO A 14 -31.08 57.20 -150.96
CA PRO A 14 -30.77 57.72 -149.62
C PRO A 14 -31.57 58.99 -149.27
N LEU A 15 -31.84 59.84 -150.27
CA LEU A 15 -32.56 61.10 -150.07
C LEU A 15 -34.05 60.87 -149.71
N VAL A 16 -34.66 59.84 -150.29
CA VAL A 16 -36.05 59.46 -150.01
C VAL A 16 -36.21 58.87 -148.61
N ILE A 17 -35.21 58.13 -148.10
CA ILE A 17 -35.26 57.55 -146.74
C ILE A 17 -35.14 58.66 -145.68
N LEU A 18 -34.26 59.65 -145.88
CA LEU A 18 -34.14 60.80 -144.97
C LEU A 18 -35.40 61.68 -144.96
N ALA A 19 -36.00 61.92 -146.13
CA ALA A 19 -37.26 62.67 -146.23
C ALA A 19 -38.43 61.91 -145.55
N GLY A 20 -38.50 60.59 -145.70
CA GLY A 20 -39.50 59.75 -145.05
C GLY A 20 -39.38 59.74 -143.52
N GLY A 21 -38.17 59.69 -142.99
CA GLY A 21 -37.93 59.73 -141.54
C GLY A 21 -38.33 61.06 -140.90
N TYR A 22 -38.02 62.18 -141.56
CA TYR A 22 -38.37 63.52 -141.05
C TYR A 22 -39.89 63.75 -141.01
N LEU A 23 -40.61 63.27 -142.03
CA LEU A 23 -42.07 63.33 -142.07
C LEU A 23 -42.72 62.43 -141.01
N GLY A 24 -42.15 61.26 -140.72
CA GLY A 24 -42.63 60.35 -139.67
C GLY A 24 -42.52 60.95 -138.26
N TYR A 25 -41.43 61.66 -137.97
CA TYR A 25 -41.23 62.33 -136.67
C TYR A 25 -42.27 63.45 -136.43
N GLN A 26 -42.54 64.27 -137.45
CA GLN A 26 -43.58 65.32 -137.38
C GLN A 26 -44.98 64.75 -137.13
N TYR A 27 -45.31 63.60 -137.72
CA TYR A 27 -46.63 62.99 -137.56
C TYR A 27 -46.87 62.44 -136.14
N LEU A 28 -45.84 61.87 -135.50
CA LEU A 28 -45.95 61.26 -134.16
C LEU A 28 -46.08 62.28 -133.02
N MET A 29 -45.50 63.48 -133.16
CA MET A 29 -45.67 64.55 -132.14
C MET A 29 -46.96 65.35 -132.33
N ALA A 30 -47.52 65.40 -133.55
CA ALA A 30 -48.77 66.11 -133.82
C ALA A 30 -50.04 65.33 -133.44
N THR A 31 -49.95 64.03 -133.12
CA THR A 31 -51.13 63.18 -132.79
C THR A 31 -51.02 62.40 -131.47
N GLY A 32 -50.07 62.75 -130.59
CA GLY A 32 -50.04 62.20 -129.23
C GLY A 32 -51.13 62.81 -128.33
N PRO A 33 -52.07 62.02 -127.76
CA PRO A 33 -53.10 62.55 -126.86
C PRO A 33 -52.56 62.91 -125.46
N GLU A 34 -53.04 64.04 -124.93
CA GLU A 34 -52.74 64.60 -123.60
C GLU A 34 -53.36 63.79 -122.43
N PRO A 35 -52.71 63.73 -121.25
CA PRO A 35 -53.13 62.89 -120.12
C PRO A 35 -54.26 63.50 -119.28
N GLU A 36 -55.36 62.77 -119.10
CA GLU A 36 -56.44 63.11 -118.17
C GLU A 36 -55.98 63.02 -116.69
N ARG A 37 -56.20 64.10 -115.93
CA ARG A 37 -55.92 64.18 -114.49
C ARG A 37 -57.04 63.52 -113.68
N ARG A 38 -56.71 62.46 -112.94
CA ARG A 38 -57.61 61.86 -111.95
C ARG A 38 -57.69 62.73 -110.69
N PRO A 39 -58.87 62.89 -110.06
CA PRO A 39 -59.06 63.69 -108.84
C PRO A 39 -58.23 63.15 -107.66
N PRO A 40 -57.92 64.00 -106.66
CA PRO A 40 -56.96 63.69 -105.59
C PRO A 40 -57.35 62.44 -104.80
N VAL A 41 -56.39 61.52 -104.67
CA VAL A 41 -56.48 60.29 -103.88
C VAL A 41 -56.61 60.66 -102.40
N ASP A 42 -57.69 60.23 -101.76
CA ASP A 42 -57.85 60.25 -100.30
C ASP A 42 -56.71 59.44 -99.68
N ARG A 43 -55.85 60.13 -98.91
CA ARG A 43 -54.69 59.55 -98.23
C ARG A 43 -54.95 59.33 -96.74
N THR A 44 -56.19 59.14 -96.33
CA THR A 44 -56.43 58.53 -95.02
C THR A 44 -55.83 57.12 -95.08
N PRO A 45 -54.78 56.82 -94.30
CA PRO A 45 -54.24 55.47 -94.27
C PRO A 45 -55.35 54.55 -93.80
N VAL A 46 -55.74 53.58 -94.64
CA VAL A 46 -56.58 52.47 -94.21
C VAL A 46 -55.70 51.64 -93.27
N VAL A 47 -55.83 51.93 -91.98
CA VAL A 47 -55.22 51.13 -90.94
C VAL A 47 -56.11 49.90 -90.77
N GLU A 48 -55.60 48.76 -91.21
CA GLU A 48 -56.17 47.47 -90.84
C GLU A 48 -55.86 47.25 -89.36
N VAL A 49 -56.85 47.49 -88.51
CA VAL A 49 -56.77 47.18 -87.09
C VAL A 49 -57.17 45.72 -86.89
N GLN A 50 -56.19 44.88 -86.57
CA GLN A 50 -56.46 43.54 -86.08
C GLN A 50 -56.74 43.63 -84.58
N GLN A 51 -57.92 43.18 -84.15
CA GLN A 51 -58.21 43.02 -82.73
C GLN A 51 -57.32 41.88 -82.21
N VAL A 52 -56.33 42.23 -81.38
CA VAL A 52 -55.46 41.25 -80.71
C VAL A 52 -56.16 40.84 -79.43
N ASP A 53 -56.72 39.64 -79.43
CA ASP A 53 -57.18 39.03 -78.19
C ASP A 53 -55.98 38.44 -77.47
N LEU A 54 -55.68 38.97 -76.29
CA LEU A 54 -54.72 38.38 -75.37
C LEU A 54 -55.25 36.99 -75.01
N GLN A 55 -54.55 35.96 -75.49
CA GLN A 55 -54.79 34.59 -75.08
C GLN A 55 -53.67 34.18 -74.14
N ASP A 56 -54.06 33.60 -73.02
CA ASP A 56 -53.13 32.91 -72.15
C ASP A 56 -52.60 31.69 -72.90
N TYR A 57 -51.34 31.76 -73.33
CA TYR A 57 -50.65 30.63 -73.93
C TYR A 57 -49.74 29.98 -72.90
N THR A 58 -49.93 28.69 -72.67
CA THR A 58 -49.01 27.90 -71.85
C THR A 58 -47.77 27.57 -72.68
N ALA A 59 -46.64 28.24 -72.38
CA ALA A 59 -45.38 27.93 -73.01
C ALA A 59 -44.90 26.54 -72.57
N VAL A 60 -44.93 25.57 -73.50
CA VAL A 60 -44.31 24.26 -73.32
C VAL A 60 -42.86 24.37 -73.76
N ILE A 61 -41.93 24.13 -72.84
CA ILE A 61 -40.49 24.15 -73.11
C ILE A 61 -40.01 22.70 -73.19
N ASP A 62 -39.75 22.24 -74.41
CA ASP A 62 -39.11 20.95 -74.63
C ASP A 62 -37.60 21.08 -74.38
N ALA A 63 -37.16 20.70 -73.18
CA ALA A 63 -35.75 20.69 -72.81
C ALA A 63 -35.27 19.25 -72.56
N SER A 64 -34.11 18.91 -73.12
CA SER A 64 -33.43 17.63 -72.84
C SER A 64 -32.24 17.90 -71.94
N GLY A 65 -32.22 17.25 -70.77
CA GLY A 65 -31.18 17.41 -69.77
C GLY A 65 -30.35 16.16 -69.54
N VAL A 66 -29.22 16.33 -68.86
CA VAL A 66 -28.40 15.19 -68.43
C VAL A 66 -28.80 14.79 -67.03
N VAL A 67 -29.11 13.51 -66.89
CA VAL A 67 -29.49 12.89 -65.62
C VAL A 67 -28.22 12.67 -64.77
N LYS A 68 -28.18 13.25 -63.57
CA LYS A 68 -27.10 13.11 -62.59
C LYS A 68 -27.60 12.44 -61.32
N ALA A 69 -26.76 11.57 -60.77
CA ALA A 69 -27.03 11.00 -59.46
C ALA A 69 -26.75 12.03 -58.36
N ARG A 70 -27.67 12.16 -57.41
CA ARG A 70 -27.54 13.07 -56.28
C ARG A 70 -26.46 12.62 -55.29
N THR A 71 -26.34 11.31 -55.07
CA THR A 71 -25.37 10.73 -54.14
C THR A 71 -24.54 9.69 -54.87
N GLN A 72 -23.21 9.89 -54.85
CA GLN A 72 -22.23 8.99 -55.43
C GLN A 72 -21.15 8.71 -54.37
N THR A 73 -20.84 7.43 -54.14
CA THR A 73 -19.90 6.99 -53.10
C THR A 73 -18.85 6.08 -53.70
N SER A 74 -17.58 6.41 -53.46
CA SER A 74 -16.45 5.54 -53.78
C SER A 74 -16.27 4.53 -52.65
N LEU A 75 -16.38 3.24 -52.96
CA LEU A 75 -16.15 2.17 -51.99
C LEU A 75 -14.67 1.87 -51.88
N VAL A 76 -14.18 1.82 -50.64
CA VAL A 76 -12.78 1.50 -50.34
C VAL A 76 -12.68 0.36 -49.33
N THR A 77 -11.57 -0.35 -49.35
CA THR A 77 -11.26 -1.37 -48.34
C THR A 77 -10.73 -0.75 -47.05
N GLU A 78 -11.12 -1.29 -45.89
CA GLU A 78 -10.54 -0.87 -44.60
C GLU A 78 -9.42 -1.80 -44.12
N VAL A 79 -9.42 -3.05 -44.59
CA VAL A 79 -8.47 -4.10 -44.20
C VAL A 79 -7.84 -4.74 -45.44
N ALA A 80 -6.64 -5.30 -45.27
CA ALA A 80 -5.93 -5.97 -46.35
C ALA A 80 -6.44 -7.41 -46.54
N GLY A 81 -6.51 -7.90 -47.78
CA GLY A 81 -6.92 -9.27 -48.01
C GLY A 81 -7.02 -9.65 -49.48
N ARG A 82 -7.06 -10.96 -49.75
CA ARG A 82 -7.35 -11.48 -51.08
C ARG A 82 -8.86 -11.55 -51.27
N VAL A 83 -9.35 -11.13 -52.43
CA VAL A 83 -10.77 -11.25 -52.79
C VAL A 83 -11.11 -12.72 -53.03
N LEU A 84 -12.00 -13.27 -52.21
CA LEU A 84 -12.54 -14.62 -52.37
C LEU A 84 -13.75 -14.63 -53.29
N GLU A 85 -14.66 -13.68 -53.08
CA GLU A 85 -15.94 -13.62 -53.77
C GLU A 85 -16.33 -12.18 -54.07
N ILE A 86 -16.93 -11.98 -55.24
CA ILE A 86 -17.59 -10.73 -55.63
C ILE A 86 -19.05 -11.05 -55.91
N SER A 87 -19.96 -10.26 -55.34
CA SER A 87 -21.40 -10.42 -55.61
C SER A 87 -21.67 -10.27 -57.10
N PRO A 88 -22.51 -11.12 -57.70
CA PRO A 88 -22.90 -10.97 -59.10
C PRO A 88 -23.48 -9.59 -59.40
N ASN A 89 -24.15 -8.96 -58.43
CA ASN A 89 -24.77 -7.65 -58.56
C ASN A 89 -23.75 -6.50 -58.54
N PHE A 90 -22.53 -6.76 -58.05
CA PHE A 90 -21.45 -5.79 -58.04
C PHE A 90 -20.72 -5.77 -59.39
N ARG A 91 -21.41 -5.26 -60.41
CA ARG A 91 -20.93 -5.09 -61.78
C ARG A 91 -21.48 -3.78 -62.35
N PRO A 92 -20.80 -3.12 -63.30
CA PRO A 92 -21.31 -1.87 -63.89
C PRO A 92 -22.77 -1.99 -64.38
N GLY A 93 -23.63 -1.08 -63.92
CA GLY A 93 -25.08 -1.07 -64.17
C GLY A 93 -25.90 -2.03 -63.30
N GLY A 94 -25.25 -2.86 -62.46
CA GLY A 94 -25.89 -3.75 -61.51
C GLY A 94 -26.60 -3.01 -60.38
N TYR A 95 -27.70 -3.58 -59.89
CA TYR A 95 -28.46 -3.05 -58.75
C TYR A 95 -28.04 -3.76 -57.47
N VAL A 96 -27.79 -3.00 -56.41
CA VAL A 96 -27.41 -3.50 -55.09
C VAL A 96 -28.38 -2.99 -54.03
N SER A 97 -28.72 -3.85 -53.07
CA SER A 97 -29.57 -3.49 -51.94
C SER A 97 -28.75 -2.88 -50.80
N ASP A 98 -29.43 -2.17 -49.89
CA ASP A 98 -28.79 -1.68 -48.67
C ASP A 98 -28.18 -2.84 -47.86
N SER A 99 -26.95 -2.66 -47.38
CA SER A 99 -26.17 -3.63 -46.59
C SER A 99 -25.88 -4.98 -47.29
N GLU A 100 -26.10 -5.07 -48.59
CA GLU A 100 -25.73 -6.24 -49.41
C GLU A 100 -24.21 -6.44 -49.42
N VAL A 101 -23.71 -7.66 -49.24
CA VAL A 101 -22.28 -7.97 -49.34
C VAL A 101 -21.86 -7.90 -50.80
N LEU A 102 -20.92 -7.01 -51.11
CA LEU A 102 -20.42 -6.78 -52.46
C LEU A 102 -19.13 -7.55 -52.73
N VAL A 103 -18.23 -7.57 -51.74
CA VAL A 103 -16.93 -8.22 -51.82
C VAL A 103 -16.64 -8.93 -50.51
N ARG A 104 -16.24 -10.20 -50.58
CA ARG A 104 -15.73 -10.96 -49.43
C ARG A 104 -14.24 -11.20 -49.59
N LEU A 105 -13.46 -10.79 -48.59
CA LEU A 105 -12.03 -11.05 -48.50
C LEU A 105 -11.76 -12.37 -47.76
N ASP A 106 -10.58 -12.95 -47.96
CA ASP A 106 -10.09 -14.10 -47.20
C ASP A 106 -9.93 -13.75 -45.73
N ASP A 107 -10.74 -14.41 -44.90
CA ASP A 107 -10.89 -14.13 -43.49
C ASP A 107 -10.10 -15.07 -42.59
N THR A 108 -9.43 -16.09 -43.15
CA THR A 108 -8.73 -17.15 -42.41
C THR A 108 -7.75 -16.58 -41.38
N ASN A 109 -6.91 -15.63 -41.80
CA ASN A 109 -5.92 -14.98 -40.92
C ASN A 109 -6.57 -14.16 -39.80
N TYR A 110 -7.74 -13.56 -40.05
CA TYR A 110 -8.48 -12.78 -39.07
C TYR A 110 -9.17 -13.67 -38.04
N GLN A 111 -9.74 -14.81 -38.49
CA GLN A 111 -10.28 -15.83 -37.60
C GLN A 111 -9.20 -16.44 -36.71
N ASP A 112 -8.02 -16.70 -37.26
CA ASP A 112 -6.87 -17.20 -36.49
C ASP A 112 -6.38 -16.16 -35.48
N ALA A 113 -6.32 -14.89 -35.85
CA ALA A 113 -6.00 -13.80 -34.94
C ALA A 113 -7.00 -13.70 -33.77
N ILE A 114 -8.29 -13.89 -34.03
CA ILE A 114 -9.32 -13.98 -32.98
C ILE A 114 -9.09 -15.18 -32.07
N ARG A 115 -8.75 -16.35 -32.63
CA ARG A 115 -8.49 -17.57 -31.85
C ARG A 115 -7.29 -17.37 -30.92
N ILE A 116 -6.21 -16.76 -31.42
CA ILE A 116 -5.02 -16.41 -30.64
C ILE A 116 -5.38 -15.39 -29.54
N ALA A 117 -6.12 -14.33 -29.87
CA ALA A 117 -6.53 -13.33 -28.90
C ALA A 117 -7.40 -13.94 -27.77
N LYS A 118 -8.33 -14.84 -28.10
CA LYS A 118 -9.12 -15.60 -27.11
C LYS A 118 -8.24 -16.49 -26.24
N ALA A 119 -7.27 -17.19 -26.83
CA ALA A 119 -6.33 -18.01 -26.07
C ALA A 119 -5.49 -17.17 -25.08
N ASN A 120 -5.08 -15.97 -25.48
CA ASN A 120 -4.36 -15.05 -24.58
C ASN A 120 -5.25 -14.55 -23.42
N ILE A 121 -6.54 -14.30 -23.66
CA ILE A 121 -7.49 -13.98 -22.57
C ILE A 121 -7.56 -15.13 -21.58
N LEU A 122 -7.73 -16.36 -22.06
CA LEU A 122 -7.77 -17.56 -21.20
C LEU A 122 -6.48 -17.73 -20.40
N ALA A 123 -5.31 -17.48 -21.02
CA ALA A 123 -4.03 -17.53 -20.32
C ALA A 123 -3.95 -16.47 -19.18
N ASN A 124 -4.42 -15.25 -19.42
CA ASN A 124 -4.46 -14.21 -18.42
C ASN A 124 -5.48 -14.48 -17.30
N GLU A 125 -6.64 -15.08 -17.63
CA GLU A 125 -7.64 -15.52 -16.65
C GLU A 125 -7.09 -16.65 -15.78
N ALA A 126 -6.40 -17.62 -16.37
CA ALA A 126 -5.72 -18.68 -15.63
C ALA A 126 -4.63 -18.12 -14.69
N ALA A 127 -3.88 -17.11 -15.12
CA ALA A 127 -2.90 -16.43 -14.27
C ALA A 127 -3.55 -15.70 -13.08
N LEU A 128 -4.72 -15.08 -13.28
CA LEU A 128 -5.50 -14.49 -12.19
C LEU A 128 -5.99 -15.55 -11.20
N GLU A 129 -6.48 -16.69 -11.70
CA GLU A 129 -6.93 -17.79 -10.84
C GLU A 129 -5.77 -18.39 -10.04
N GLN A 130 -4.61 -18.58 -10.66
CA GLN A 130 -3.38 -19.00 -9.96
C GLN A 130 -3.00 -18.02 -8.85
N LEU A 131 -3.05 -16.71 -9.13
CA LEU A 131 -2.78 -15.67 -8.14
C LEU A 131 -3.78 -15.74 -6.96
N ASP A 132 -5.06 -15.99 -7.23
CA ASP A 132 -6.09 -16.13 -6.19
C ASP A 132 -5.86 -17.39 -5.33
N GLN A 133 -5.42 -18.50 -5.93
CA GLN A 133 -5.03 -19.69 -5.17
C GLN A 133 -3.80 -19.45 -4.30
N GLU A 134 -2.78 -18.79 -4.83
CA GLU A 134 -1.60 -18.38 -4.07
C GLU A 134 -1.99 -17.47 -2.89
N GLU A 135 -2.84 -16.47 -3.11
CA GLU A 135 -3.33 -15.58 -2.05
C GLU A 135 -4.08 -16.37 -0.97
N ARG A 136 -4.97 -17.30 -1.35
CA ARG A 136 -5.67 -18.18 -0.40
C ARG A 136 -4.70 -19.03 0.42
N ASN A 137 -3.67 -19.58 -0.20
CA ASN A 137 -2.65 -20.37 0.47
C ASN A 137 -1.87 -19.51 1.49
N VAL A 138 -1.46 -18.30 1.10
CA VAL A 138 -0.77 -17.36 2.01
C VAL A 138 -1.70 -16.93 3.14
N TYR A 139 -2.99 -16.69 2.86
CA TYR A 139 -3.98 -16.35 3.87
C TYR A 139 -4.19 -17.47 4.89
N ALA A 140 -4.31 -18.73 4.43
CA ALA A 140 -4.38 -19.89 5.31
C ALA A 140 -3.11 -20.03 6.18
N ASN A 141 -1.93 -19.90 5.58
CA ASN A 141 -0.66 -19.90 6.30
C ASN A 141 -0.57 -18.75 7.34
N MET A 142 -1.12 -17.58 7.02
CA MET A 142 -1.18 -16.45 7.94
C MET A 142 -2.12 -16.71 9.12
N GLN A 143 -3.25 -17.39 8.92
CA GLN A 143 -4.11 -17.80 10.02
C GLN A 143 -3.40 -18.78 10.95
N LEU A 144 -2.75 -19.80 10.38
CA LEU A 144 -1.94 -20.74 11.15
C LEU A 144 -0.83 -20.03 11.95
N ALA A 145 -0.12 -19.09 11.32
CA ALA A 145 0.92 -18.29 11.96
C ALA A 145 0.39 -17.37 13.08
N ARG A 146 -0.84 -16.86 12.95
CA ARG A 146 -1.49 -16.09 14.03
C ARG A 146 -1.88 -16.98 15.20
N THR A 147 -2.44 -18.15 14.94
CA THR A 147 -2.78 -19.12 15.98
C THR A 147 -1.53 -19.67 16.69
N SER A 148 -0.44 -19.92 15.96
CA SER A 148 0.84 -20.31 16.56
C SER A 148 1.40 -19.19 17.42
N LEU A 149 1.41 -17.94 16.93
CA LEU A 149 1.83 -16.76 17.71
C LEU A 149 1.02 -16.64 19.01
N GLU A 150 -0.30 -16.74 18.94
CA GLU A 150 -1.18 -16.68 20.13
C GLU A 150 -0.83 -17.81 21.12
N THR A 151 -0.60 -19.02 20.63
CA THR A 151 -0.21 -20.17 21.47
C THR A 151 1.12 -19.91 22.18
N VAL A 152 2.13 -19.41 21.47
CA VAL A 152 3.44 -19.09 22.06
C VAL A 152 3.32 -17.92 23.05
N GLN A 153 2.49 -16.92 22.77
CA GLN A 153 2.21 -15.82 23.71
C GLN A 153 1.54 -16.32 24.99
N LYS A 154 0.57 -17.24 24.89
CA LYS A 154 -0.02 -17.90 26.08
C LYS A 154 1.03 -18.69 26.85
N ASN A 155 1.91 -19.43 26.18
CA ASN A 155 3.00 -20.16 26.84
C ASN A 155 3.96 -19.22 27.56
N LEU A 156 4.31 -18.08 26.96
CA LEU A 156 5.11 -17.04 27.60
C LEU A 156 4.42 -16.49 28.86
N GLN A 157 3.11 -16.22 28.77
CA GLN A 157 2.33 -15.75 29.92
C GLN A 157 2.33 -16.78 31.06
N VAL A 158 2.17 -18.08 30.74
CA VAL A 158 2.26 -19.16 31.73
C VAL A 158 3.67 -19.23 32.34
N ALA A 159 4.73 -19.10 31.52
CA ALA A 159 6.10 -19.10 32.01
C ALA A 159 6.39 -17.91 32.94
N GLN A 160 5.86 -16.72 32.63
CA GLN A 160 5.92 -15.53 33.47
C GLN A 160 5.12 -15.70 34.78
N ALA A 161 3.93 -16.29 34.72
CA ALA A 161 3.14 -16.60 35.91
C ALA A 161 3.86 -17.60 36.83
N ASN A 162 4.47 -18.64 36.26
CA ASN A 162 5.29 -19.60 37.00
C ASN A 162 6.50 -18.92 37.65
N MET A 163 7.19 -18.01 36.96
CA MET A 163 8.27 -17.20 37.54
C MET A 163 7.77 -16.35 38.71
N ASN A 164 6.63 -15.71 38.59
CA ASN A 164 6.03 -14.94 39.68
C ASN A 164 5.73 -15.82 40.90
N ASN A 165 5.26 -17.05 40.68
CA ASN A 165 5.03 -18.02 41.75
C ASN A 165 6.34 -18.46 42.42
N VAL A 166 7.41 -18.70 41.66
CA VAL A 166 8.74 -19.02 42.21
C VAL A 166 9.28 -17.85 43.04
N ARG A 167 9.26 -16.62 42.50
CA ARG A 167 9.70 -15.41 43.22
C ARG A 167 8.93 -15.18 44.51
N ARG A 168 7.61 -15.41 44.50
CA ARG A 168 6.77 -15.33 45.72
C ARG A 168 7.20 -16.34 46.79
N LYS A 169 7.61 -17.56 46.41
CA LYS A 169 8.10 -18.58 47.34
C LYS A 169 9.53 -18.32 47.83
N GLN A 170 10.37 -17.69 47.00
CA GLN A 170 11.76 -17.39 47.31
C GLN A 170 11.92 -16.25 48.35
N ALA A 171 11.09 -15.20 48.26
CA ALA A 171 11.17 -14.03 49.15
C ALA A 171 11.14 -14.36 50.67
N PRO A 172 10.24 -15.22 51.19
CA PRO A 172 10.25 -15.57 52.61
C PRO A 172 11.47 -16.42 53.00
N ILE A 173 12.01 -17.25 52.10
CA ILE A 173 13.19 -18.08 52.34
C ILE A 173 14.41 -17.17 52.52
N GLN A 174 14.62 -16.23 51.61
CA GLN A 174 15.71 -15.24 51.68
C GLN A 174 15.65 -14.40 52.95
N LYS A 175 14.45 -13.90 53.27
CA LYS A 175 14.24 -13.15 54.50
C LYS A 175 14.56 -13.98 55.75
N ASN A 176 14.24 -15.27 55.75
CA ASN A 176 14.51 -16.15 56.89
C ASN A 176 16.01 -16.42 57.04
N ALA A 177 16.73 -16.70 55.93
CA ALA A 177 18.17 -16.89 55.96
C ALA A 177 18.90 -15.64 56.47
N ASP A 178 18.50 -14.45 56.02
CA ASP A 178 19.04 -13.18 56.51
C ASP A 178 18.83 -13.00 58.03
N LEU A 179 17.66 -13.40 58.55
CA LEU A 179 17.38 -13.36 59.99
C LEU A 179 18.27 -14.33 60.76
N ILE A 180 18.46 -15.55 60.26
CA ILE A 180 19.38 -16.52 60.89
C ILE A 180 20.81 -15.98 60.89
N ARG A 181 21.31 -15.46 59.76
CA ARG A 181 22.65 -14.86 59.67
C ARG A 181 22.84 -13.73 60.69
N ARG A 182 21.86 -12.84 60.83
CA ARG A 182 21.90 -11.77 61.86
C ARG A 182 21.93 -12.33 63.28
N ASN A 183 21.06 -13.29 63.59
CA ASN A 183 21.02 -13.92 64.91
C ASN A 183 22.35 -14.63 65.24
N LEU A 184 22.94 -15.31 64.27
CA LEU A 184 24.20 -16.03 64.42
C LEU A 184 25.36 -15.06 64.73
N ASN A 185 25.38 -13.89 64.08
CA ASN A 185 26.35 -12.82 64.41
C ASN A 185 26.17 -12.30 65.85
N LEU A 186 24.93 -12.14 66.31
CA LEU A 186 24.66 -11.74 67.70
C LEU A 186 25.12 -12.81 68.70
N VAL A 187 24.87 -14.09 68.41
CA VAL A 187 25.35 -15.20 69.26
C VAL A 187 26.88 -15.24 69.30
N ARG A 188 27.56 -15.08 68.15
CA ARG A 188 29.03 -14.99 68.09
C ARG A 188 29.56 -13.83 68.94
N GLN A 189 28.96 -12.64 68.81
CA GLN A 189 29.33 -11.47 69.58
C GLN A 189 29.12 -11.68 71.09
N ASN A 190 27.98 -12.23 71.48
CA ASN A 190 27.68 -12.54 72.88
C ASN A 190 28.66 -13.57 73.45
N MET A 191 29.00 -14.59 72.66
CA MET A 191 29.98 -15.60 73.06
C MET A 191 31.38 -15.01 73.25
N ASP A 192 31.81 -14.10 72.38
CA ASP A 192 33.09 -13.38 72.55
C ASP A 192 33.10 -12.51 73.82
N ILE A 193 31.98 -11.88 74.16
CA ILE A 193 31.82 -11.16 75.42
C ILE A 193 31.94 -12.13 76.60
N THR A 194 31.25 -13.28 76.56
CA THR A 194 31.33 -14.32 77.60
C THR A 194 32.74 -14.87 77.75
N ARG A 195 33.47 -15.10 76.64
CA ARG A 195 34.89 -15.51 76.66
C ARG A 195 35.77 -14.47 77.34
N LYS A 196 35.64 -13.18 76.97
CA LYS A 196 36.40 -12.08 77.60
C LYS A 196 36.10 -11.98 79.09
N ASN A 197 34.83 -12.09 79.48
CA ASN A 197 34.43 -12.07 80.90
C ASN A 197 35.01 -13.26 81.67
N LEU A 198 35.07 -14.43 81.06
CA LEU A 198 35.70 -15.63 81.63
C LEU A 198 37.22 -15.45 81.80
N GLU A 199 37.91 -14.88 80.81
CA GLU A 199 39.34 -14.58 80.91
C GLU A 199 39.64 -13.60 82.05
N LEU A 200 38.84 -12.54 82.17
CA LEU A 200 38.95 -11.59 83.28
C LEU A 200 38.71 -12.29 84.62
N ALA A 201 37.66 -13.10 84.74
CA ALA A 201 37.37 -13.85 85.96
C ALA A 201 38.49 -14.85 86.34
N LYS A 202 39.09 -15.54 85.36
CA LYS A 202 40.23 -16.44 85.57
C LYS A 202 41.49 -15.70 86.02
N ARG A 203 41.78 -14.54 85.41
CA ARG A 203 42.91 -13.67 85.82
C ARG A 203 42.74 -13.18 87.26
N ASP A 204 41.55 -12.69 87.57
CA ASP A 204 41.13 -12.25 88.90
C ASP A 204 41.21 -13.34 89.97
N LEU A 205 40.86 -14.59 89.61
CA LEU A 205 40.99 -15.73 90.52
C LEU A 205 42.47 -16.07 90.76
N GLY A 206 43.31 -15.97 89.73
CA GLY A 206 44.75 -16.18 89.82
C GLY A 206 45.41 -15.25 90.84
N SER A 207 45.12 -13.94 90.76
CA SER A 207 45.64 -12.95 91.73
C SER A 207 45.13 -13.19 93.15
N LEU A 208 43.82 -13.44 93.33
CA LEU A 208 43.23 -13.70 94.65
C LEU A 208 43.74 -15.00 95.29
N SER A 209 43.84 -16.07 94.49
CA SER A 209 44.14 -17.41 94.99
C SER A 209 45.62 -17.65 95.22
N GLN A 210 46.52 -17.06 94.42
CA GLN A 210 47.95 -17.30 94.53
C GLN A 210 48.65 -16.24 95.36
N GLU A 211 48.45 -14.95 95.05
CA GLU A 211 49.23 -13.87 95.65
C GLU A 211 48.59 -13.37 96.95
N ASP A 212 47.31 -12.99 96.90
CA ASP A 212 46.60 -12.46 98.06
C ASP A 212 46.38 -13.48 99.19
N MET A 213 46.16 -14.74 98.84
CA MET A 213 46.01 -15.84 99.81
C MET A 213 47.36 -16.29 100.39
N ARG A 214 48.45 -16.28 99.60
CA ARG A 214 49.80 -16.57 100.11
C ARG A 214 50.23 -15.50 101.12
N LEU A 215 50.01 -14.23 100.79
CA LEU A 215 50.27 -13.11 101.70
C LEU A 215 49.42 -13.21 102.97
N ALA A 216 48.11 -13.44 102.85
CA ALA A 216 47.23 -13.58 104.02
C ALA A 216 47.62 -14.76 104.94
N ARG A 217 48.00 -15.91 104.37
CA ARG A 217 48.48 -17.07 105.14
C ARG A 217 49.82 -16.77 105.84
N SER A 218 50.75 -16.12 105.15
CA SER A 218 52.02 -15.66 105.73
C SER A 218 51.79 -14.69 106.90
N ASP A 219 50.88 -13.72 106.72
CA ASP A 219 50.51 -12.75 107.75
C ASP A 219 49.86 -13.38 108.99
N LEU A 220 49.05 -14.43 108.80
CA LEU A 220 48.49 -15.22 109.89
C LEU A 220 49.58 -16.02 110.61
N GLU A 221 50.52 -16.60 109.89
CA GLU A 221 51.64 -17.35 110.47
C GLU A 221 52.54 -16.45 111.32
N LEU A 222 52.82 -15.22 110.84
CA LEU A 222 53.50 -14.19 111.61
C LEU A 222 52.70 -13.79 112.86
N ALA A 223 51.38 -13.59 112.75
CA ALA A 223 50.53 -13.26 113.90
C ALA A 223 50.49 -14.40 114.93
N ARG A 224 50.44 -15.67 114.48
CA ARG A 224 50.53 -16.85 115.35
C ARG A 224 51.89 -16.97 116.02
N ARG A 225 52.98 -16.68 115.31
CA ARG A 225 54.33 -16.62 115.88
C ARG A 225 54.43 -15.54 116.95
N ASN A 226 53.93 -14.33 116.67
CA ASN A 226 53.90 -13.23 117.64
C ASN A 226 53.07 -13.61 118.88
N LEU A 227 51.87 -14.19 118.69
CA LEU A 227 51.02 -14.71 119.77
C LEU A 227 51.76 -15.75 120.62
N GLY A 228 52.43 -16.71 119.97
CA GLY A 228 53.23 -17.73 120.67
C GLY A 228 54.40 -17.13 121.45
N LEU A 229 55.04 -16.07 120.96
CA LEU A 229 56.08 -15.32 121.67
C LEU A 229 55.48 -14.55 122.86
N ALA A 230 54.37 -13.85 122.67
CA ALA A 230 53.70 -13.13 123.76
C ALA A 230 53.14 -14.08 124.82
N GLN A 231 52.67 -15.28 124.45
CA GLN A 231 52.26 -16.32 125.40
C GLN A 231 53.44 -16.85 126.22
N LYS A 232 54.61 -17.05 125.59
CA LYS A 232 55.84 -17.43 126.29
C LYS A 232 56.30 -16.34 127.26
N GLU A 233 56.28 -15.08 126.82
CA GLU A 233 56.64 -13.94 127.68
C GLU A 233 55.61 -13.72 128.78
N MET A 234 54.31 -13.95 128.52
CA MET A 234 53.25 -13.98 129.52
C MET A 234 53.48 -15.07 130.56
N ASN A 235 53.84 -16.28 130.16
CA ASN A 235 54.16 -17.36 131.11
C ASN A 235 55.36 -16.98 131.99
N ARG A 236 56.39 -16.37 131.41
CA ARG A 236 57.57 -15.86 132.13
C ARG A 236 57.21 -14.72 133.10
N ILE A 237 56.42 -13.73 132.67
CA ILE A 237 55.97 -12.60 133.49
C ILE A 237 55.01 -13.06 134.58
N ARG A 238 54.13 -14.03 134.31
CA ARG A 238 53.22 -14.65 135.28
C ARG A 238 54.00 -15.42 136.35
N GLU A 239 55.04 -16.17 135.99
CA GLU A 239 55.96 -16.81 136.95
C GLU A 239 56.72 -15.80 137.82
N LEU A 240 57.19 -14.69 137.23
CA LEU A 240 57.88 -13.62 137.95
C LEU A 240 56.94 -12.80 138.84
N GLY A 241 55.68 -12.62 138.44
CA GLY A 241 54.61 -11.99 139.22
C GLY A 241 54.15 -12.84 140.41
N GLN A 242 54.03 -14.17 140.23
CA GLN A 242 53.77 -15.11 141.33
C GLN A 242 54.89 -15.12 142.39
N ARG A 243 56.13 -14.82 141.97
CA ARG A 243 57.29 -14.66 142.84
C ARG A 243 57.45 -13.25 143.45
N ARG A 244 56.52 -12.30 143.19
CA ARG A 244 56.55 -10.87 143.60
C ARG A 244 57.72 -10.04 143.05
N LEU A 245 58.40 -10.44 141.98
CA LEU A 245 59.54 -9.69 141.41
C LEU A 245 59.13 -8.55 140.45
N ILE A 246 57.85 -8.49 140.03
CA ILE A 246 57.35 -7.52 139.04
C ILE A 246 55.95 -7.03 139.49
N PRO A 247 55.61 -5.73 139.35
CA PRO A 247 54.30 -5.20 139.77
C PRO A 247 53.13 -5.72 138.91
N LEU A 248 51.95 -5.91 139.55
CA LEU A 248 50.76 -6.55 138.97
C LEU A 248 50.27 -5.87 137.67
N ASN A 249 50.44 -4.55 137.58
CA ASN A 249 50.09 -3.76 136.39
C ASN A 249 50.86 -4.17 135.11
N GLN A 250 52.06 -4.75 135.24
CA GLN A 250 52.82 -5.26 134.10
C GLN A 250 52.31 -6.64 133.64
N VAL A 251 51.73 -7.43 134.55
CA VAL A 251 51.05 -8.69 134.22
C VAL A 251 49.77 -8.39 133.45
N ASP A 252 48.96 -7.43 133.91
CA ASP A 252 47.73 -7.00 133.25
C ASP A 252 48.01 -6.39 131.87
N ALA A 253 49.06 -5.55 131.75
CA ALA A 253 49.49 -4.99 130.47
C ALA A 253 49.91 -6.09 129.47
N GLN A 254 50.64 -7.10 129.93
CA GLN A 254 51.02 -8.24 129.08
C GLN A 254 49.82 -9.13 128.73
N GLU A 255 48.84 -9.27 129.63
CA GLU A 255 47.55 -9.93 129.35
C GLU A 255 46.78 -9.22 128.25
N GLN A 256 46.76 -7.90 128.30
CA GLN A 256 46.16 -7.07 127.28
C GLN A 256 46.87 -7.24 125.92
N VAL A 257 48.21 -7.38 125.90
CA VAL A 257 48.98 -7.68 124.67
C VAL A 257 48.66 -9.07 124.11
N VAL A 258 48.58 -10.11 124.96
CA VAL A 258 48.19 -11.46 124.51
C VAL A 258 46.76 -11.46 123.97
N LEU A 259 45.82 -10.80 124.65
CA LEU A 259 44.44 -10.64 124.18
C LEU A 259 44.37 -9.89 122.84
N GLN A 260 45.13 -8.81 122.69
CA GLN A 260 45.21 -8.05 121.45
C GLN A 260 45.79 -8.90 120.30
N GLN A 261 46.81 -9.71 120.56
CA GLN A 261 47.38 -10.63 119.57
C GLN A 261 46.45 -11.80 119.26
N GLN A 262 45.68 -12.29 120.24
CA GLN A 262 44.67 -13.34 120.04
C GLN A 262 43.48 -12.82 119.22
N GLN A 263 43.04 -11.59 119.46
CA GLN A 263 42.10 -10.87 118.61
C GLN A 263 42.67 -10.67 117.20
N SER A 264 43.96 -10.30 117.06
CA SER A 264 44.63 -10.17 115.76
C SER A 264 44.67 -11.49 114.97
N VAL A 265 45.04 -12.60 115.61
CA VAL A 265 45.01 -13.94 114.98
C VAL A 265 43.60 -14.31 114.56
N SER A 266 42.60 -14.07 115.42
CA SER A 266 41.19 -14.36 115.12
C SER A 266 40.66 -13.51 113.96
N GLN A 267 41.00 -12.21 113.92
CA GLN A 267 40.67 -11.30 112.81
C GLN A 267 41.32 -11.74 111.50
N LYS A 268 42.61 -12.10 111.51
CA LYS A 268 43.32 -12.60 110.32
C LYS A 268 42.76 -13.95 109.85
N GLN A 269 42.36 -14.82 110.77
CA GLN A 269 41.75 -16.11 110.45
C GLN A 269 40.35 -15.95 109.86
N LEU A 270 39.54 -15.03 110.39
CA LEU A 270 38.27 -14.63 109.79
C LEU A 270 38.48 -14.02 108.39
N ALA A 271 39.47 -13.15 108.21
CA ALA A 271 39.82 -12.57 106.90
C ALA A 271 40.24 -13.62 105.87
N ILE A 272 41.01 -14.65 106.27
CA ILE A 272 41.33 -15.80 105.40
C ILE A 272 40.06 -16.59 105.06
N SER A 273 39.19 -16.86 106.03
CA SER A 273 37.92 -17.56 105.78
C SER A 273 37.04 -16.79 104.79
N GLN A 274 36.94 -15.46 104.93
CA GLN A 274 36.22 -14.58 104.02
C GLN A 274 36.85 -14.59 102.61
N LYS A 275 38.18 -14.51 102.51
CA LYS A 275 38.91 -14.65 101.23
C LYS A 275 38.72 -16.03 100.60
N GLN A 276 38.65 -17.10 101.40
CA GLN A 276 38.42 -18.44 100.89
C GLN A 276 36.98 -18.63 100.38
N GLN A 277 36.02 -17.98 101.04
CA GLN A 277 34.64 -17.90 100.56
C GLN A 277 34.54 -17.11 99.25
N SER A 278 35.26 -15.98 99.12
CA SER A 278 35.28 -15.21 97.87
C SER A 278 35.98 -15.96 96.72
N VAL A 279 37.05 -16.72 97.00
CA VAL A 279 37.67 -17.65 96.05
C VAL A 279 36.66 -18.72 95.58
N SER A 280 35.92 -19.33 96.49
CA SER A 280 34.90 -20.33 96.14
C SER A 280 33.76 -19.72 95.31
N GLN A 281 33.32 -18.50 95.65
CA GLN A 281 32.32 -17.76 94.87
C GLN A 281 32.83 -17.46 93.45
N LYS A 282 34.07 -16.98 93.29
CA LYS A 282 34.67 -16.76 91.97
C LYS A 282 34.85 -18.05 91.18
N GLN A 283 35.20 -19.16 91.83
CA GLN A 283 35.26 -20.48 91.19
C GLN A 283 33.88 -20.94 90.69
N GLN A 284 32.83 -20.76 91.49
CA GLN A 284 31.45 -21.03 91.05
C GLN A 284 31.04 -20.14 89.88
N GLN A 285 31.39 -18.86 89.91
CA GLN A 285 31.11 -17.92 88.81
C GLN A 285 31.84 -18.31 87.52
N ILE A 286 33.11 -18.73 87.60
CA ILE A 286 33.86 -19.26 86.45
C ILE A 286 33.19 -20.51 85.90
N LEU A 287 32.76 -21.44 86.76
CA LEU A 287 32.06 -22.65 86.31
C LEU A 287 30.75 -22.31 85.60
N GLN A 288 29.98 -21.34 86.11
CA GLN A 288 28.76 -20.85 85.45
C GLN A 288 29.06 -20.22 84.08
N LEU A 289 30.13 -19.42 83.99
CA LEU A 289 30.58 -18.83 82.73
C LEU A 289 31.04 -19.91 81.73
N GLU A 290 31.78 -20.93 82.18
CA GLU A 290 32.19 -22.06 81.33
C GLU A 290 30.98 -22.87 80.84
N GLN A 291 30.02 -23.18 81.71
CA GLN A 291 28.78 -23.86 81.34
C GLN A 291 27.97 -23.05 80.32
N SER A 292 27.80 -21.75 80.55
CA SER A 292 27.08 -20.88 79.61
C SER A 292 27.81 -20.76 78.26
N LEU A 293 29.14 -20.76 78.26
CA LEU A 293 29.93 -20.77 77.03
C LEU A 293 29.74 -22.07 76.24
N VAL A 294 29.75 -23.22 76.91
CA VAL A 294 29.49 -24.52 76.27
C VAL A 294 28.06 -24.59 75.72
N GLN A 295 27.07 -24.10 76.46
CA GLN A 295 25.69 -24.03 75.99
C GLN A 295 25.55 -23.11 74.76
N GLN A 296 26.16 -21.92 74.80
CA GLN A 296 26.18 -21.00 73.66
C GLN A 296 26.89 -21.62 72.45
N GLN A 297 28.00 -22.35 72.65
CA GLN A 297 28.70 -23.05 71.57
C GLN A 297 27.83 -24.14 70.93
N GLN A 298 27.09 -24.92 71.73
CA GLN A 298 26.14 -25.91 71.21
C GLN A 298 25.01 -25.26 70.42
N ALA A 299 24.43 -24.17 70.94
CA ALA A 299 23.40 -23.41 70.25
C ALA A 299 23.89 -22.81 68.92
N LEU A 300 25.14 -22.34 68.89
CA LEU A 300 25.79 -21.81 67.69
C LEU A 300 25.95 -22.90 66.62
N VAL A 301 26.43 -24.10 66.99
CA VAL A 301 26.54 -25.24 66.06
C VAL A 301 25.16 -25.62 65.50
N GLN A 302 24.12 -25.65 66.33
CA GLN A 302 22.75 -25.92 65.86
C GLN A 302 22.24 -24.86 64.89
N GLN A 303 22.49 -23.57 65.16
CA GLN A 303 22.14 -22.48 64.25
C GLN A 303 22.94 -22.54 62.94
N GLU A 304 24.23 -22.88 62.98
CA GLU A 304 25.05 -23.05 61.78
C GLU A 304 24.55 -24.20 60.89
N GLN A 305 24.10 -25.31 61.49
CA GLN A 305 23.45 -26.40 60.75
C GLN A 305 22.13 -25.97 60.11
N GLN A 306 21.29 -25.20 60.83
CA GLN A 306 20.05 -24.66 60.27
C GLN A 306 20.31 -23.69 59.11
N LEU A 307 21.33 -22.83 59.23
CA LEU A 307 21.74 -21.93 58.17
C LEU A 307 22.22 -22.70 56.93
N ALA A 308 23.04 -23.75 57.10
CA ALA A 308 23.48 -24.59 55.99
C ALA A 308 22.32 -25.27 55.24
N GLN A 309 21.28 -25.72 55.96
CA GLN A 309 20.06 -26.27 55.36
C GLN A 309 19.24 -25.20 54.61
N GLN A 310 19.23 -23.96 55.10
CA GLN A 310 18.59 -22.85 54.39
C GLN A 310 19.38 -22.41 53.17
N ASP A 311 20.70 -22.28 53.25
CA ASP A 311 21.56 -21.88 52.13
C ASP A 311 21.46 -22.90 50.98
N THR A 312 21.39 -24.20 51.27
CA THR A 312 21.13 -25.23 50.24
C THR A 312 19.73 -25.11 49.64
N SER A 313 18.72 -24.77 50.44
CA SER A 313 17.37 -24.50 49.95
C SER A 313 17.32 -23.23 49.07
N GLU A 314 18.01 -22.15 49.45
CA GLU A 314 18.17 -20.94 48.64
C GLU A 314 18.83 -21.25 47.30
N ALA A 315 19.96 -21.95 47.30
CA ALA A 315 20.68 -22.31 46.08
C ALA A 315 19.79 -23.12 45.11
N SER A 316 19.00 -24.05 45.63
CA SER A 316 18.04 -24.83 44.81
C SER A 316 16.94 -23.95 44.20
N GLN A 317 16.45 -22.95 44.94
CA GLN A 317 15.45 -22.00 44.46
C GLN A 317 16.05 -21.04 43.44
N ASP A 318 17.26 -20.53 43.67
CA ASP A 318 17.98 -19.66 42.73
C ASP A 318 18.23 -20.38 41.39
N GLN A 319 18.59 -21.66 41.45
CA GLN A 319 18.74 -22.50 40.26
C GLN A 319 17.39 -22.70 39.54
N SER A 320 16.30 -22.84 40.30
CA SER A 320 14.94 -22.88 39.73
C SER A 320 14.57 -21.56 39.04
N VAL A 321 14.92 -20.41 39.62
CA VAL A 321 14.70 -19.09 39.02
C VAL A 321 15.49 -18.96 37.72
N LEU A 322 16.78 -19.33 37.72
CA LEU A 322 17.61 -19.28 36.53
C LEU A 322 17.02 -20.15 35.40
N SER A 323 16.60 -21.39 35.71
CA SER A 323 15.98 -22.28 34.74
C SER A 323 14.67 -21.71 34.18
N GLN A 324 13.85 -21.12 35.05
CA GLN A 324 12.60 -20.50 34.65
C GLN A 324 12.85 -19.24 33.79
N GLN A 325 13.91 -18.48 34.08
CA GLN A 325 14.28 -17.29 33.31
C GLN A 325 14.79 -17.66 31.92
N GLN A 326 15.59 -18.73 31.81
CA GLN A 326 15.98 -19.31 30.53
C GLN A 326 14.75 -19.77 29.73
N SER A 327 13.78 -20.40 30.37
CA SER A 327 12.53 -20.80 29.70
C SER A 327 11.74 -19.59 29.16
N ILE A 328 11.67 -18.48 29.91
CA ILE A 328 11.01 -17.25 29.47
C ILE A 328 11.74 -16.67 28.25
N LEU A 329 13.06 -16.57 28.30
CA LEU A 329 13.85 -16.06 27.18
C LEU A 329 13.65 -16.89 25.90
N GLN A 330 13.59 -18.22 26.03
CA GLN A 330 13.29 -19.12 24.91
C GLN A 330 11.90 -18.85 24.33
N GLN A 331 10.88 -18.66 25.19
CA GLN A 331 9.53 -18.31 24.75
C GLN A 331 9.48 -16.93 24.09
N GLU A 332 10.19 -15.93 24.61
CA GLU A 332 10.28 -14.58 24.00
C GLU A 332 10.92 -14.63 22.60
N GLN A 333 12.00 -15.40 22.45
CA GLN A 333 12.62 -15.63 21.14
C GLN A 333 11.64 -16.31 20.17
N ALA A 334 10.88 -17.31 20.66
CA ALA A 334 9.85 -17.96 19.85
C ALA A 334 8.73 -16.98 19.45
N VAL A 335 8.27 -16.10 20.36
CA VAL A 335 7.29 -15.04 20.04
C VAL A 335 7.85 -14.14 18.93
N ASN A 336 9.09 -13.67 19.06
CA ASN A 336 9.71 -12.79 18.07
C ASN A 336 9.83 -13.46 16.69
N GLN A 337 10.22 -14.74 16.64
CA GLN A 337 10.27 -15.51 15.40
C GLN A 337 8.90 -15.65 14.74
N GLN A 338 7.85 -15.98 15.52
CA GLN A 338 6.49 -16.07 15.00
C GLN A 338 5.96 -14.69 14.55
N GLN A 339 6.29 -13.63 15.27
CA GLN A 339 5.91 -12.27 14.90
C GLN A 339 6.55 -11.83 13.57
N GLN A 340 7.82 -12.17 13.36
CA GLN A 340 8.51 -11.95 12.08
C GLN A 340 7.83 -12.72 10.94
N ASN A 341 7.45 -13.98 11.17
CA ASN A 341 6.71 -14.78 10.20
C ASN A 341 5.34 -14.17 9.84
N VAL A 342 4.57 -13.70 10.83
CA VAL A 342 3.30 -12.99 10.56
C VAL A 342 3.53 -11.70 9.77
N THR A 343 4.62 -10.99 10.06
CA THR A 343 4.96 -9.74 9.39
C THR A 343 5.35 -9.97 7.93
N SER A 344 6.15 -11.01 7.64
CA SER A 344 6.55 -11.37 6.28
C SER A 344 5.34 -11.82 5.44
N LEU A 345 4.45 -12.65 5.99
CA LEU A 345 3.20 -13.09 5.34
C LEU A 345 2.25 -11.91 5.08
N ARG A 346 2.13 -10.98 6.02
CA ARG A 346 1.35 -9.74 5.82
C ARG A 346 1.93 -8.89 4.69
N GLY A 347 3.26 -8.80 4.61
CA GLY A 347 3.96 -8.13 3.51
C GLY A 347 3.65 -8.77 2.17
N GLN A 348 3.70 -10.11 2.09
CA GLN A 348 3.33 -10.85 0.87
C GLN A 348 1.89 -10.55 0.46
N LEU A 349 0.92 -10.64 1.37
CA LEU A 349 -0.50 -10.32 1.12
C LEU A 349 -0.71 -8.92 0.56
N ALA A 350 0.02 -7.92 1.06
CA ALA A 350 -0.09 -6.55 0.55
C ALA A 350 0.32 -6.44 -0.93
N THR A 351 1.23 -7.29 -1.42
CA THR A 351 1.68 -7.26 -2.81
C THR A 351 0.69 -7.88 -3.79
N PHE A 352 -0.18 -8.80 -3.35
CA PHE A 352 -1.17 -9.46 -4.22
C PHE A 352 -2.14 -8.46 -4.84
N ALA A 353 -2.57 -7.43 -4.10
CA ALA A 353 -3.45 -6.39 -4.64
C ALA A 353 -2.85 -5.68 -5.87
N SER A 354 -1.55 -5.36 -5.82
CA SER A 354 -0.84 -4.73 -6.94
C SER A 354 -0.71 -5.70 -8.12
N ARG A 355 -0.30 -6.95 -7.86
CA ARG A 355 -0.19 -8.00 -8.89
C ARG A 355 -1.52 -8.30 -9.58
N ARG A 356 -2.61 -8.38 -8.81
CA ARG A 356 -3.97 -8.57 -9.32
C ARG A 356 -4.34 -7.42 -10.26
N LYS A 357 -4.11 -6.18 -9.84
CA LYS A 357 -4.39 -5.00 -10.67
C LYS A 357 -3.58 -5.01 -11.98
N SER A 358 -2.32 -5.41 -11.96
CA SER A 358 -1.52 -5.51 -13.19
C SER A 358 -2.01 -6.62 -14.13
N LEU A 359 -2.41 -7.77 -13.59
CA LEU A 359 -2.96 -8.87 -14.39
C LEU A 359 -4.35 -8.51 -14.96
N GLN A 360 -5.19 -7.84 -14.18
CA GLN A 360 -6.48 -7.32 -14.66
C GLN A 360 -6.29 -6.34 -15.81
N ALA A 361 -5.39 -5.37 -15.67
CA ALA A 361 -5.07 -4.43 -16.74
C ALA A 361 -4.52 -5.14 -18.00
N SER A 362 -3.72 -6.20 -17.83
CA SER A 362 -3.23 -7.02 -18.94
C SER A 362 -4.36 -7.81 -19.62
N ASN A 363 -5.31 -8.34 -18.84
CA ASN A 363 -6.50 -9.00 -19.37
C ASN A 363 -7.39 -8.04 -20.17
N ASP A 364 -7.65 -6.85 -19.62
CA ASP A 364 -8.45 -5.81 -20.27
C ASP A 364 -7.82 -5.33 -21.59
N LEU A 365 -6.49 -5.18 -21.61
CA LEU A 365 -5.75 -4.90 -22.84
C LEU A 365 -5.96 -6.00 -23.89
N THR A 366 -5.86 -7.27 -23.49
CA THR A 366 -6.02 -8.41 -24.39
C THR A 366 -7.47 -8.52 -24.90
N ARG A 367 -8.47 -8.20 -24.08
CA ARG A 367 -9.87 -8.09 -24.50
C ARG A 367 -10.06 -6.98 -25.53
N THR A 368 -9.39 -5.85 -25.36
CA THR A 368 -9.42 -4.75 -26.33
C THR A 368 -8.81 -5.18 -27.67
N GLN A 369 -7.73 -5.96 -27.64
CA GLN A 369 -7.13 -6.56 -28.84
C GLN A 369 -8.09 -7.53 -29.53
N LEU A 370 -8.81 -8.38 -28.78
CA LEU A 370 -9.84 -9.26 -29.34
C LEU A 370 -10.93 -8.45 -30.07
N LEU A 371 -11.45 -7.39 -29.44
CA LEU A 371 -12.45 -6.51 -30.06
C LEU A 371 -11.92 -5.89 -31.37
N GLN A 372 -10.65 -5.51 -31.40
CA GLN A 372 -10.02 -5.01 -32.62
C GLN A 372 -9.96 -6.09 -33.71
N GLN A 373 -9.58 -7.32 -33.38
CA GLN A 373 -9.55 -8.41 -34.37
C GLN A 373 -10.94 -8.78 -34.88
N GLN A 374 -11.97 -8.72 -34.02
CA GLN A 374 -13.36 -8.91 -34.41
C GLN A 374 -13.84 -7.85 -35.40
N ARG A 375 -13.56 -6.57 -35.16
CA ARG A 375 -13.87 -5.50 -36.12
C ARG A 375 -13.12 -5.65 -37.43
N ASN A 376 -11.87 -6.10 -37.40
CA ASN A 376 -11.12 -6.37 -38.62
C ASN A 376 -11.72 -7.53 -39.41
N LEU A 377 -12.21 -8.58 -38.72
CA LEU A 377 -12.96 -9.67 -39.36
C LEU A 377 -14.25 -9.16 -40.00
N GLU A 378 -15.03 -8.34 -39.31
CA GLU A 378 -16.26 -7.74 -39.86
C GLU A 378 -15.97 -6.93 -41.15
N ARG A 379 -14.84 -6.22 -41.18
CA ARG A 379 -14.39 -5.44 -42.34
C ARG A 379 -13.91 -6.27 -43.54
N THR A 380 -13.82 -7.60 -43.41
CA THR A 380 -13.56 -8.50 -44.55
C THR A 380 -14.78 -8.65 -45.47
N GLU A 381 -15.98 -8.35 -44.95
CA GLU A 381 -17.20 -8.32 -45.73
C GLU A 381 -17.57 -6.87 -46.05
N ILE A 382 -17.35 -6.48 -47.29
CA ILE A 382 -17.57 -5.10 -47.73
C ILE A 382 -18.98 -5.00 -48.25
N ARG A 383 -19.78 -4.17 -47.59
CA ARG A 383 -21.22 -4.04 -47.81
C ARG A 383 -21.60 -2.72 -48.47
N ALA A 384 -22.68 -2.72 -49.23
CA ALA A 384 -23.25 -1.51 -49.79
C ALA A 384 -23.79 -0.59 -48.66
N PRO A 385 -23.44 0.70 -48.63
CA PRO A 385 -23.90 1.63 -47.60
C PRO A 385 -25.37 2.05 -47.76
N TYR A 386 -25.93 1.87 -48.96
CA TYR A 386 -27.32 2.15 -49.30
C TYR A 386 -27.70 1.39 -50.58
N ALA A 387 -29.00 1.28 -50.86
CA ALA A 387 -29.49 0.69 -52.11
C ALA A 387 -29.22 1.60 -53.31
N GLY A 388 -28.63 1.05 -54.38
CA GLY A 388 -28.14 1.86 -55.48
C GLY A 388 -27.74 1.05 -56.70
N ARG A 389 -27.08 1.71 -57.64
CA ARG A 389 -26.48 1.08 -58.82
C ARG A 389 -24.97 1.28 -58.84
N VAL A 390 -24.27 0.31 -59.41
CA VAL A 390 -22.82 0.35 -59.56
C VAL A 390 -22.47 1.11 -60.83
N LEU A 391 -21.70 2.19 -60.70
CA LEU A 391 -21.17 2.96 -61.82
C LEU A 391 -19.92 2.28 -62.40
N GLU A 392 -18.97 1.97 -61.53
CA GLU A 392 -17.66 1.41 -61.88
C GLU A 392 -17.27 0.33 -60.88
N GLN A 393 -16.53 -0.68 -61.35
CA GLN A 393 -15.93 -1.75 -60.56
C GLN A 393 -14.44 -1.79 -60.86
N HIS A 394 -13.61 -1.78 -59.80
CA HIS A 394 -12.15 -1.72 -59.87
C HIS A 394 -11.46 -2.93 -59.23
N VAL A 395 -12.20 -4.01 -59.00
CA VAL A 395 -11.73 -5.19 -58.26
C VAL A 395 -12.16 -6.48 -58.93
N ASP A 396 -11.29 -7.49 -58.92
CA ASP A 396 -11.57 -8.83 -59.44
C ASP A 396 -11.29 -9.94 -58.42
N VAL A 397 -11.94 -11.10 -58.59
CA VAL A 397 -11.74 -12.28 -57.74
C VAL A 397 -10.28 -12.73 -57.82
N GLY A 398 -9.69 -13.06 -56.66
CA GLY A 398 -8.30 -13.46 -56.54
C GLY A 398 -7.30 -12.31 -56.43
N GLN A 399 -7.72 -11.06 -56.66
CA GLN A 399 -6.87 -9.87 -56.46
C GLN A 399 -6.55 -9.68 -54.97
N TYR A 400 -5.35 -9.16 -54.69
CA TYR A 400 -4.98 -8.74 -53.35
C TYR A 400 -5.20 -7.24 -53.17
N LEU A 401 -5.88 -6.85 -52.09
CA LEU A 401 -6.21 -5.48 -51.79
C LEU A 401 -5.47 -5.01 -50.55
N SER A 402 -4.94 -3.79 -50.64
CA SER A 402 -4.36 -3.06 -49.51
C SER A 402 -5.42 -2.15 -48.90
N PRO A 403 -5.30 -1.74 -47.62
CA PRO A 403 -6.21 -0.78 -47.02
C PRO A 403 -6.29 0.50 -47.85
N ASN A 404 -7.48 1.08 -47.92
CA ASN A 404 -7.85 2.23 -48.74
C ASN A 404 -7.79 1.99 -50.26
N ALA A 405 -7.74 0.74 -50.73
CA ALA A 405 -7.88 0.43 -52.14
C ALA A 405 -9.32 0.68 -52.63
N ASN A 406 -9.46 1.37 -53.76
CA ASN A 406 -10.74 1.64 -54.41
C ASN A 406 -11.31 0.37 -55.05
N LEU A 407 -12.56 0.04 -54.72
CA LEU A 407 -13.28 -1.14 -55.20
C LEU A 407 -14.23 -0.81 -56.35
N GLY A 408 -14.69 0.44 -56.43
CA GLY A 408 -15.75 0.83 -57.34
C GLY A 408 -16.55 2.01 -56.82
N VAL A 409 -17.47 2.48 -57.66
CA VAL A 409 -18.30 3.65 -57.39
C VAL A 409 -19.76 3.24 -57.44
N LEU A 410 -20.52 3.58 -56.41
CA LEU A 410 -21.97 3.39 -56.34
C LEU A 410 -22.68 4.73 -56.40
N TYR A 411 -23.90 4.73 -56.91
CA TYR A 411 -24.80 5.87 -56.82
C TYR A 411 -26.19 5.47 -56.36
N ALA A 412 -26.83 6.33 -55.57
CA ALA A 412 -28.17 6.07 -55.04
C ALA A 412 -29.22 6.21 -56.14
N ILE A 413 -30.30 5.41 -56.06
CA ILE A 413 -31.42 5.45 -57.02
C ILE A 413 -32.71 6.02 -56.42
N ASP A 414 -32.63 6.56 -55.21
CA ASP A 414 -33.75 7.14 -54.46
C ASP A 414 -34.21 8.48 -55.06
N TYR A 415 -33.26 9.32 -55.50
CA TYR A 415 -33.51 10.59 -56.17
C TYR A 415 -32.51 10.83 -57.29
N VAL A 416 -32.98 11.49 -58.34
CA VAL A 416 -32.18 11.78 -59.52
C VAL A 416 -32.36 13.25 -59.87
N GLU A 417 -31.25 13.94 -60.12
CA GLU A 417 -31.24 15.34 -60.55
C GLU A 417 -31.11 15.39 -62.07
N VAL A 418 -31.82 16.29 -62.73
CA VAL A 418 -31.74 16.47 -64.19
C VAL A 418 -31.22 17.87 -64.47
N ASP A 419 -30.02 17.95 -65.02
CA ASP A 419 -29.43 19.21 -65.47
C ASP A 419 -30.11 19.62 -66.78
N LEU A 420 -31.07 20.54 -66.71
CA LEU A 420 -31.77 21.09 -67.87
C LEU A 420 -31.06 22.35 -68.39
N PRO A 421 -30.38 22.29 -69.55
CA PRO A 421 -29.81 23.47 -70.17
C PRO A 421 -30.93 24.33 -70.78
N LEU A 422 -31.24 25.44 -70.13
CA LEU A 422 -32.26 26.39 -70.59
C LEU A 422 -31.58 27.62 -71.20
N THR A 423 -32.11 28.13 -72.31
CA THR A 423 -31.70 29.45 -72.79
C THR A 423 -32.24 30.53 -71.86
N LEU A 424 -31.62 31.72 -71.88
CA LEU A 424 -32.08 32.85 -71.07
C LEU A 424 -33.55 33.21 -71.36
N GLU A 425 -33.99 33.09 -72.61
CA GLU A 425 -35.39 33.33 -73.01
C GLU A 425 -36.34 32.27 -72.43
N GLN A 426 -35.94 31.00 -72.42
CA GLN A 426 -36.73 29.92 -71.83
C GLN A 426 -36.78 29.99 -70.30
N TYR A 427 -35.66 30.32 -69.65
CA TYR A 427 -35.59 30.53 -68.21
C TYR A 427 -36.52 31.66 -67.75
N ALA A 428 -36.57 32.77 -68.52
CA ALA A 428 -37.45 33.90 -68.23
C ALA A 428 -38.94 33.53 -68.30
N LEU A 429 -39.32 32.49 -69.07
CA LEU A 429 -40.70 32.00 -69.18
C LEU A 429 -41.09 31.04 -68.04
N LEU A 430 -40.13 30.50 -67.28
CA LEU A 430 -40.37 29.48 -66.25
C LEU A 430 -40.67 30.06 -64.86
N ASP A 431 -40.56 31.39 -64.69
CA ASP A 431 -40.83 32.15 -63.44
C ASP A 431 -40.39 31.41 -62.16
N ILE A 432 -39.17 30.88 -62.18
CA ILE A 432 -38.62 30.06 -61.09
C ILE A 432 -38.28 30.98 -59.92
N PRO A 433 -38.80 30.72 -58.71
CA PRO A 433 -38.51 31.56 -57.54
C PRO A 433 -37.01 31.53 -57.21
N GLU A 434 -36.36 32.70 -57.19
CA GLU A 434 -34.96 32.82 -56.80
C GLU A 434 -34.80 32.56 -55.29
N ALA A 435 -34.36 31.36 -54.93
CA ALA A 435 -34.04 31.04 -53.55
C ALA A 435 -32.61 31.53 -53.20
N PHE A 436 -32.50 32.44 -52.23
CA PHE A 436 -31.22 32.88 -51.72
C PHE A 436 -30.59 31.81 -50.82
N ARG A 437 -29.25 31.78 -50.77
CA ARG A 437 -28.47 30.80 -50.00
C ARG A 437 -28.89 30.82 -48.52
N GLY A 438 -29.58 29.77 -48.08
CA GLY A 438 -30.04 29.59 -46.69
C GLY A 438 -31.54 29.31 -46.55
N ASP A 439 -32.34 29.64 -47.56
CA ASP A 439 -33.76 29.29 -47.60
C ASP A 439 -33.97 27.92 -48.27
N THR A 440 -34.80 27.07 -47.66
CA THR A 440 -35.32 25.86 -48.30
C THR A 440 -36.42 26.27 -49.29
N PRO A 441 -36.22 26.13 -50.61
CA PRO A 441 -37.23 26.52 -51.59
C PRO A 441 -38.49 25.68 -51.39
N ASP A 442 -39.66 26.33 -51.42
CA ASP A 442 -40.93 25.62 -51.42
C ASP A 442 -41.13 24.96 -52.79
N LEU A 443 -40.88 23.65 -52.86
CA LEU A 443 -40.96 22.85 -54.09
C LEU A 443 -42.37 22.81 -54.70
N SER A 444 -43.41 23.23 -53.97
CA SER A 444 -44.78 23.32 -54.51
C SER A 444 -45.01 24.52 -55.44
N GLN A 445 -44.12 25.52 -55.39
CA GLN A 445 -44.19 26.73 -56.22
C GLN A 445 -43.38 26.61 -57.51
N PHE A 446 -42.63 25.53 -57.67
CA PHE A 446 -41.87 25.27 -58.89
C PHE A 446 -42.79 24.76 -60.01
N PRO A 447 -42.47 25.04 -61.28
CA PRO A 447 -43.20 24.48 -62.40
C PRO A 447 -43.19 22.96 -62.32
N LYS A 448 -44.35 22.34 -62.56
CA LYS A 448 -44.49 20.89 -62.55
C LYS A 448 -43.67 20.30 -63.71
N VAL A 449 -42.69 19.47 -63.37
CA VAL A 449 -41.79 18.76 -64.31
C VAL A 449 -42.43 17.49 -64.83
#